data_AF-A0A7W8XVR8-F1
#
_entry.id   AF-A0A7W8XVR8-F1
#
_cell.length_a   1.000
_cell.length_b   1.000
_cell.length_c   1.000
_cell.angle_alpha   90.00
_cell.angle_beta   90.00
_cell.angle_gamma   90.00
#
_symmetry.space_group_name_H-M   'P 1'
#
loop_
_entity.id
_entity.type
_entity.pdbx_description
1 polymer ?
#
loop_
_entity_poly.entity_id
_entity_poly.type
_entity_poly.pdbx_seq_one_letter_code
_entity_poly.pdbx_strand_id
1 'polypeptide(L)'
;MRGILAFALFLFATSAMAHDAPSGWSYDPYCCNGDSKTGDCEMIPSRTVTVIPGGYRITLYPGDHRYVTHAHIFTLPQRKTMRSPDGAYHLCLFPDENTPRCFYAPDMAY
;
A
#
# COMPACT_ATOMS: atom_id res chain seq x y z
N MET A 1 -42.51 21.39 33.68
CA MET A 1 -41.05 21.15 33.55
C MET A 1 -40.77 19.65 33.52
N ARG A 2 -40.76 19.03 32.35
CA ARG A 2 -40.17 17.69 32.15
C ARG A 2 -39.51 17.73 30.78
N GLY A 3 -38.37 18.41 30.74
CA GLY A 3 -37.57 18.58 29.54
C GLY A 3 -37.04 17.22 29.09
N ILE A 4 -37.39 16.88 27.86
CA ILE A 4 -36.86 15.77 27.08
C ILE A 4 -35.37 16.01 26.89
N LEU A 5 -34.52 15.11 27.37
CA LEU A 5 -33.09 15.06 26.99
C LEU A 5 -32.68 13.59 26.86
N ALA A 6 -33.23 12.93 25.84
CA ALA A 6 -32.59 11.74 25.28
C ALA A 6 -31.34 12.24 24.54
N PHE A 7 -30.18 12.09 25.16
CA PHE A 7 -28.89 12.47 24.58
C PHE A 7 -28.54 11.45 23.49
N ALA A 8 -28.96 11.74 22.25
CA ALA A 8 -28.58 10.97 21.09
C ALA A 8 -27.09 11.24 20.78
N LEU A 9 -26.21 10.35 21.25
CA LEU A 9 -24.82 10.28 20.78
C LEU A 9 -24.81 9.74 19.34
N PHE A 10 -25.03 10.63 18.37
CA PHE A 10 -24.77 10.32 16.98
C PHE A 10 -23.25 10.40 16.71
N LEU A 11 -22.70 9.20 16.52
CA LEU A 11 -21.50 8.81 15.77
C LEU A 11 -20.73 9.91 15.02
N PHE A 12 -19.48 10.10 15.42
CA PHE A 12 -18.41 10.49 14.50
C PHE A 12 -17.40 9.34 14.42
N ALA A 13 -17.78 8.26 13.72
CA ALA A 13 -16.78 7.33 13.20
C ALA A 13 -16.09 8.05 12.04
N THR A 14 -15.04 8.81 12.34
CA THR A 14 -14.16 9.32 11.28
C THR A 14 -13.60 8.10 10.58
N SER A 15 -14.01 7.86 9.34
CA SER A 15 -13.33 6.90 8.47
C SER A 15 -11.90 7.41 8.31
N ALA A 16 -10.97 6.88 9.11
CA ALA A 16 -9.56 7.11 8.89
C ALA A 16 -9.26 6.55 7.49
N MET A 17 -8.93 7.43 6.55
CA MET A 17 -8.59 7.07 5.16
C MET A 17 -7.17 6.47 5.13
N ALA A 18 -6.99 5.39 5.89
CA ALA A 18 -5.74 4.71 6.14
C ALA A 18 -5.31 3.79 4.97
N HIS A 19 -5.70 4.11 3.74
CA HIS A 19 -5.55 3.15 2.64
C HIS A 19 -5.26 3.80 1.28
N ASP A 20 -5.20 5.12 1.13
CA ASP A 20 -5.16 5.71 -0.21
C ASP A 20 -3.75 5.80 -0.81
N ALA A 21 -3.62 5.33 -2.04
CA ALA A 21 -2.52 5.60 -2.93
C ALA A 21 -2.50 7.09 -3.37
N PRO A 22 -1.36 7.63 -3.83
CA PRO A 22 -1.26 9.03 -4.27
C PRO A 22 -2.27 9.44 -5.36
N SER A 23 -2.74 8.47 -6.15
CA SER A 23 -3.72 8.62 -7.22
C SER A 23 -5.19 8.56 -6.73
N GLY A 24 -5.43 8.33 -5.45
CA GLY A 24 -6.75 8.40 -4.81
C GLY A 24 -7.57 7.11 -4.77
N TRP A 25 -6.98 5.95 -5.13
CA TRP A 25 -7.58 4.64 -4.89
C TRP A 25 -7.06 4.03 -3.58
N SER A 26 -7.84 3.14 -2.97
CA SER A 26 -7.49 2.54 -1.69
C SER A 26 -6.89 1.14 -1.84
N TYR A 27 -5.76 0.89 -1.19
CA TYR A 27 -5.19 -0.43 -0.97
C TYR A 27 -6.17 -1.36 -0.26
N ASP A 28 -6.07 -2.66 -0.52
CA ASP A 28 -6.78 -3.68 0.24
C ASP A 28 -6.57 -3.48 1.76
N PRO A 29 -7.63 -3.56 2.59
CA PRO A 29 -7.52 -3.27 4.02
C PRO A 29 -6.50 -4.12 4.79
N TYR A 30 -6.25 -5.36 4.34
CA TYR A 30 -5.24 -6.23 4.92
C TYR A 30 -3.79 -5.78 4.64
N CYS A 31 -3.58 -4.98 3.60
CA CYS A 31 -2.26 -4.62 3.11
C CYS A 31 -1.67 -3.40 3.79
N CYS A 32 -2.48 -2.37 4.03
CA CYS A 32 -2.00 -1.10 4.54
C CYS A 32 -2.33 -0.93 6.03
N ASN A 33 -1.35 -0.52 6.83
CA ASN A 33 -1.56 0.05 8.15
C ASN A 33 -1.25 1.55 8.12
N GLY A 34 -2.23 2.41 8.43
CA GLY A 34 -2.02 3.86 8.45
C GLY A 34 -2.26 4.52 7.09
N ASP A 35 -2.22 5.85 7.02
CA ASP A 35 -2.67 6.62 5.84
C ASP A 35 -1.58 6.93 4.81
N SER A 36 -1.86 7.79 3.83
CA SER A 36 -0.86 8.20 2.84
C SER A 36 0.43 8.81 3.45
N LYS A 37 0.40 9.25 4.71
CA LYS A 37 1.54 9.85 5.42
C LYS A 37 2.26 8.90 6.36
N THR A 38 1.52 8.00 7.01
CA THR A 38 2.01 7.10 8.06
C THR A 38 2.02 5.63 7.63
N GLY A 39 1.37 5.35 6.52
CA GLY A 39 1.17 4.06 5.88
C GLY A 39 2.46 3.32 5.59
N ASP A 40 2.36 2.00 5.66
CA ASP A 40 3.40 1.05 5.26
C ASP A 40 3.37 0.73 3.74
N CYS A 41 2.38 1.22 3.01
CA CYS A 41 2.24 1.11 1.56
C CYS A 41 2.63 2.38 0.82
N GLU A 42 3.42 2.25 -0.24
CA GLU A 42 3.85 3.37 -1.07
C GLU A 42 4.04 2.99 -2.54
N MET A 43 3.84 3.96 -3.44
CA MET A 43 4.21 3.83 -4.83
C MET A 43 5.74 3.77 -4.95
N ILE A 44 6.27 2.74 -5.61
CA ILE A 44 7.71 2.60 -5.85
C ILE A 44 8.06 3.00 -7.30
N PRO A 45 9.27 3.53 -7.55
CA PRO A 45 9.68 3.91 -8.90
C PRO A 45 9.71 2.71 -9.85
N SER A 46 9.12 2.80 -11.04
CA SER A 46 9.10 1.68 -12.00
C SER A 46 10.48 1.12 -12.35
N ARG A 47 11.53 1.95 -12.29
CA ARG A 47 12.94 1.53 -12.51
C ARG A 47 13.43 0.47 -11.52
N THR A 48 12.78 0.31 -10.36
CA THR A 48 13.15 -0.67 -9.34
C THR A 48 12.56 -2.05 -9.64
N VAL A 49 11.63 -2.15 -10.59
CA VAL A 49 10.91 -3.39 -10.89
C VAL A 49 11.38 -3.96 -12.23
N THR A 50 11.84 -5.21 -12.21
CA THR A 50 12.11 -6.01 -13.41
C THR A 50 11.09 -7.14 -13.48
N VAL A 51 10.34 -7.23 -14.58
CA VAL A 51 9.51 -8.40 -14.87
C VAL A 51 10.43 -9.58 -15.20
N ILE A 52 10.20 -10.71 -14.56
CA ILE A 52 10.96 -11.95 -14.74
C ILE A 52 10.01 -13.11 -15.01
N PRO A 53 10.48 -14.26 -15.52
CA PRO A 53 9.64 -15.45 -15.63
C PRO A 53 8.98 -15.79 -14.28
N GLY A 54 7.65 -15.79 -14.25
CA GLY A 54 6.86 -16.12 -13.06
C GLY A 54 6.55 -14.96 -12.10
N GLY A 55 6.99 -13.73 -12.37
CA GLY A 55 6.64 -12.57 -11.56
C GLY A 55 7.61 -11.40 -11.69
N TYR A 56 8.06 -10.87 -10.55
CA TYR A 56 8.79 -9.61 -10.48
C TYR A 56 10.01 -9.72 -9.56
N ARG A 57 11.10 -9.08 -9.98
CA ARG A 57 12.23 -8.74 -9.11
C ARG A 57 12.18 -7.26 -8.78
N ILE A 58 12.20 -6.92 -7.51
CA ILE A 58 12.15 -5.55 -7.02
C ILE A 58 13.49 -5.25 -6.34
N THR A 59 14.24 -4.28 -6.84
CA THR A 59 15.52 -3.81 -6.30
C THR A 59 15.36 -2.40 -5.76
N LEU A 60 15.30 -2.25 -4.44
CA LEU A 60 15.10 -0.96 -3.77
C LEU A 60 16.41 -0.45 -3.18
N TYR A 61 16.63 0.85 -3.27
CA TYR A 61 17.64 1.59 -2.54
C TYR A 61 16.98 2.54 -1.53
N PRO A 62 17.75 3.10 -0.56
CA PRO A 62 17.23 4.08 0.37
C PRO A 62 16.52 5.23 -0.35
N GLY A 63 15.25 5.48 0.04
CA GLY A 63 14.40 6.49 -0.56
C GLY A 63 13.51 6.04 -1.73
N ASP A 64 13.70 4.84 -2.30
CA ASP A 64 12.74 4.29 -3.29
C ASP A 64 11.41 3.85 -2.63
N HIS A 65 11.42 3.67 -1.31
CA HIS A 65 10.26 3.49 -0.44
C HIS A 65 10.62 4.08 0.94
N ARG A 66 9.69 4.71 1.63
CA ARG A 66 9.92 5.50 2.86
C ARG A 66 10.54 4.72 4.01
N TYR A 67 10.23 3.44 4.11
CA TYR A 67 10.78 2.56 5.15
C TYR A 67 12.12 1.94 4.76
N VAL A 68 12.57 2.07 3.50
CA VAL A 68 13.81 1.47 3.04
C VAL A 68 15.00 2.33 3.46
N THR A 69 15.84 1.77 4.31
CA THR A 69 17.06 2.37 4.85
C THR A 69 18.34 1.75 4.30
N HIS A 70 18.25 0.56 3.69
CA HIS A 70 19.35 -0.13 3.01
C HIS A 70 18.89 -0.77 1.68
N ALA A 71 19.81 -1.35 0.91
CA ALA A 71 19.44 -1.99 -0.35
C ALA A 71 18.71 -3.33 -0.12
N HIS A 72 17.58 -3.55 -0.81
CA HIS A 72 16.84 -4.82 -0.78
C HIS A 72 16.62 -5.37 -2.19
N ILE A 73 16.57 -6.70 -2.29
CA ILE A 73 16.12 -7.40 -3.49
C ILE A 73 15.03 -8.38 -3.09
N PHE A 74 13.82 -8.18 -3.60
CA PHE A 74 12.67 -9.08 -3.42
C PHE A 74 12.33 -9.78 -4.72
N THR A 75 11.88 -11.02 -4.63
CA THR A 75 11.29 -11.77 -5.75
C THR A 75 9.87 -12.16 -5.41
N LEU A 76 8.90 -11.59 -6.13
CA LEU A 76 7.48 -11.76 -5.85
C LEU A 76 6.79 -12.48 -7.01
N PRO A 77 6.05 -13.58 -6.76
CA PRO A 77 5.41 -14.34 -7.82
C PRO A 77 4.13 -13.66 -8.30
N GLN A 78 3.87 -13.71 -9.60
CA GLN A 78 2.66 -13.12 -10.23
C GLN A 78 1.36 -13.51 -9.52
N ARG A 79 1.25 -14.77 -9.07
CA ARG A 79 0.04 -15.29 -8.40
C ARG A 79 -0.30 -14.61 -7.07
N LYS A 80 0.65 -13.87 -6.48
CA LYS A 80 0.46 -13.09 -5.25
C LYS A 80 0.46 -11.58 -5.53
N THR A 81 0.67 -11.17 -6.77
CA THR A 81 0.66 -9.78 -7.19
C THR A 81 -0.76 -9.32 -7.35
N MET A 82 -1.06 -8.14 -6.82
CA MET A 82 -2.36 -7.51 -6.91
C MET A 82 -2.36 -6.51 -8.08
N ARG A 83 -3.55 -6.20 -8.58
CA ARG A 83 -3.70 -5.26 -9.69
C ARG A 83 -3.63 -3.83 -9.19
N SER A 84 -2.76 -3.01 -9.77
CA SER A 84 -2.76 -1.56 -9.54
C SER A 84 -3.73 -0.85 -10.48
N PRO A 85 -4.78 -0.17 -9.97
CA PRO A 85 -5.76 0.52 -10.80
C PRO A 85 -5.21 1.75 -11.54
N ASP A 86 -4.10 2.33 -11.06
CA ASP A 86 -3.50 3.56 -11.57
C ASP A 86 -2.30 3.33 -12.50
N GLY A 87 -1.99 2.07 -12.80
CA GLY A 87 -0.88 1.71 -13.67
C GLY A 87 0.51 1.89 -13.05
N ALA A 88 0.61 2.19 -11.76
CA ALA A 88 1.88 2.29 -11.05
C ALA A 88 2.22 1.01 -10.27
N TYR A 89 3.45 0.91 -9.79
CA TYR A 89 3.87 -0.15 -8.88
C TYR A 89 3.76 0.35 -7.44
N HIS A 90 3.19 -0.47 -6.56
CA HIS A 90 3.09 -0.15 -5.14
C HIS A 90 3.59 -1.32 -4.31
N LEU A 91 4.28 -1.02 -3.21
CA LEU A 91 4.80 -2.00 -2.28
C LEU A 91 4.39 -1.62 -0.86
N CYS A 92 3.95 -2.61 -0.10
CA CYS A 92 3.72 -2.48 1.33
C CYS A 92 4.76 -3.28 2.11
N LEU A 93 5.45 -2.63 3.06
CA LEU A 93 6.50 -3.24 3.89
C LEU A 93 6.06 -3.33 5.34
N PHE A 94 5.83 -4.54 5.84
CA PHE A 94 5.41 -4.77 7.22
C PHE A 94 5.86 -6.15 7.73
N PRO A 95 6.34 -6.27 8.98
CA PRO A 95 6.40 -5.22 10.01
C PRO A 95 7.60 -4.27 9.87
N ASP A 96 8.52 -4.57 8.94
CA ASP A 96 9.73 -3.80 8.72
C ASP A 96 10.15 -3.84 7.24
N GLU A 97 11.25 -3.16 6.93
CA GLU A 97 11.79 -3.00 5.57
C GLU A 97 12.14 -4.31 4.84
N ASN A 98 12.25 -5.45 5.56
CA ASN A 98 12.65 -6.73 5.00
C ASN A 98 11.46 -7.59 4.54
N THR A 99 10.22 -7.17 4.84
CA THR A 99 9.04 -8.02 4.67
C THR A 99 8.01 -7.40 3.74
N PRO A 100 8.03 -7.75 2.45
CA PRO A 100 6.94 -7.43 1.53
C PRO A 100 5.65 -8.09 2.00
N ARG A 101 4.65 -7.27 2.34
CA ARG A 101 3.31 -7.77 2.67
C ARG A 101 2.46 -7.90 1.41
N CYS A 102 2.37 -6.82 0.64
CA CYS A 102 1.56 -6.74 -0.57
C CYS A 102 2.32 -6.01 -1.67
N PHE A 103 2.08 -6.39 -2.92
CA PHE A 103 2.68 -5.76 -4.09
C PHE A 103 1.63 -5.62 -5.19
N TYR A 104 1.45 -4.40 -5.65
CA TYR A 104 0.54 -4.06 -6.74
C TYR A 104 1.35 -3.73 -7.99
N ALA A 105 0.94 -4.27 -9.12
CA ALA A 105 1.56 -4.03 -10.41
C ALA A 105 0.51 -3.57 -11.43
N PRO A 106 0.91 -2.77 -12.44
CA PRO A 106 0.07 -2.49 -13.59
C PRO A 106 -0.31 -3.78 -14.32
N ASP A 107 -1.41 -3.72 -15.05
CA ASP A 107 -1.74 -4.76 -16.02
C ASP A 107 -0.58 -4.87 -17.03
N MET A 108 -0.04 -6.08 -17.21
CA MET A 108 0.89 -6.33 -18.30
C MET A 108 0.10 -6.23 -19.60
N ALA A 109 0.42 -5.26 -20.45
CA ALA A 109 -0.13 -5.22 -21.80
C ALA A 109 0.22 -6.57 -22.48
N TYR A 110 -0.82 -7.33 -22.84
CA TYR A 110 -0.71 -8.61 -23.54
C TYR A 110 -0.21 -8.43 -24.97
#